data_AF-A0A764Z4H5-F1
#
_entry.id   AF-A0A764Z4H5-F1
#
_cell.length_a   1.000
_cell.length_b   1.000
_cell.length_c   1.000
_cell.angle_alpha   90.00
_cell.angle_beta   90.00
_cell.angle_gamma   90.00
#
_symmetry.space_group_name_H-M   'P 1'
#
loop_
_entity.id
_entity.type
_entity.pdbx_description
1 polymer ?
#
loop_
_entity_poly.entity_id
_entity_poly.type
_entity_poly.pdbx_seq_one_letter_code
_entity_poly.pdbx_strand_id
1 'polypeptide(L)' 'GAHGLLKGRRYVCSGDLWKAVPEGVYVDAPVVEDGNLISGKGLGHVFDFALTLSARLLGDDAPVREQAEHIYYP' A
#
# COMPACT_ATOMS: atom_id res chain seq x y z
N GLY A 1 -13.17 -6.25 -5.51
CA GLY A 1 -13.24 -6.13 -4.04
C GLY A 1 -14.69 -6.28 -3.68
N ALA A 2 -15.05 -7.09 -2.67
CA ALA A 2 -16.42 -7.59 -2.51
C ALA A 2 -17.51 -6.50 -2.36
N HIS A 3 -17.13 -5.28 -2.00
CA HIS A 3 -18.07 -4.18 -1.73
C HIS A 3 -17.95 -3.01 -2.72
N GLY A 4 -17.33 -3.20 -3.89
CA GLY A 4 -17.23 -2.16 -4.94
C GLY A 4 -16.27 -1.00 -4.61
N LEU A 5 -15.58 -1.05 -3.47
CA LEU A 5 -14.65 -0.01 -2.99
C LEU A 5 -13.48 0.27 -3.94
N LEU A 6 -13.15 -0.69 -4.79
CA LEU A 6 -12.02 -0.64 -5.72
C LEU A 6 -12.41 -0.19 -7.13
N LYS A 7 -13.69 0.07 -7.40
CA LYS A 7 -14.17 0.43 -8.74
C LYS A 7 -13.48 1.71 -9.25
N GLY A 8 -12.73 1.59 -10.34
CA GLY A 8 -11.97 2.67 -10.97
C GLY A 8 -10.73 3.12 -10.19
N ARG A 9 -10.41 2.47 -9.07
CA ARG A 9 -9.29 2.84 -8.18
C ARG A 9 -8.04 2.05 -8.52
N ARG A 10 -6.88 2.70 -8.39
CA ARG A 10 -5.57 2.06 -8.48
C ARG A 10 -5.27 1.34 -7.17
N TYR A 11 -4.85 0.08 -7.25
CA TYR A 11 -4.53 -0.71 -6.06
C TYR A 11 -3.52 -1.82 -6.39
N VAL A 12 -2.97 -2.42 -5.34
CA VAL A 12 -2.21 -3.67 -5.40
C VAL A 12 -2.73 -4.67 -4.37
N CYS A 13 -2.48 -5.95 -4.59
CA CYS A 13 -2.78 -7.02 -3.63
C CYS A 13 -1.82 -8.20 -3.84
N SER A 14 -1.92 -9.21 -2.98
CA SER A 14 -1.10 -10.42 -3.08
C SER A 14 -1.52 -11.35 -4.22
N GLY A 15 -0.52 -11.91 -4.88
CA GLY A 15 -0.67 -12.92 -5.93
C GLY A 15 -1.66 -12.49 -7.01
N ASP A 16 -2.60 -13.38 -7.32
CA ASP A 16 -3.56 -13.24 -8.42
C ASP A 16 -4.96 -12.79 -7.98
N LEU A 17 -5.14 -12.35 -6.72
CA LEU A 17 -6.44 -11.95 -6.19
C LEU A 17 -7.08 -10.81 -7.00
N TRP A 18 -6.28 -10.00 -7.68
CA TRP A 18 -6.73 -8.92 -8.55
C TRP A 18 -7.56 -9.40 -9.74
N LYS A 19 -7.37 -10.64 -10.20
CA LYS A 19 -8.16 -11.23 -11.30
C LYS A 19 -9.66 -11.35 -10.96
N ALA A 20 -9.99 -11.42 -9.67
CA ALA A 20 -11.37 -11.45 -9.18
C ALA A 20 -11.99 -10.04 -8.99
N VAL A 21 -11.26 -8.98 -9.39
CA VAL A 21 -11.61 -7.57 -9.16
C VAL A 21 -11.42 -6.79 -10.48
N PRO A 22 -12.16 -7.12 -11.55
CA PRO A 22 -11.98 -6.48 -12.85
C PRO A 22 -12.35 -4.99 -12.86
N GLU A 23 -13.16 -4.54 -11.89
CA GLU A 23 -13.56 -3.15 -11.76
C GLU A 23 -12.46 -2.23 -11.23
N GLY A 24 -11.40 -2.78 -10.63
CA GLY A 24 -10.26 -2.02 -10.13
C GLY A 24 -9.08 -1.99 -11.12
N VAL A 25 -8.16 -1.05 -10.91
CA VAL A 25 -6.94 -0.91 -11.71
C VAL A 25 -5.77 -1.51 -10.93
N TYR A 26 -5.41 -2.75 -11.23
CA TYR A 26 -4.24 -3.38 -10.64
C TYR A 26 -2.95 -2.67 -11.08
N VAL A 27 -2.07 -2.38 -10.13
CA VAL A 27 -0.76 -1.78 -10.35
C VAL A 27 0.29 -2.62 -9.63
N ASP A 28 1.29 -3.11 -10.36
CA ASP A 28 2.34 -3.94 -9.79
C ASP A 28 3.43 -3.10 -9.10
N ALA A 29 3.22 -2.76 -7.83
CA ALA A 29 4.15 -2.00 -6.99
C ALA A 29 4.10 -2.47 -5.53
N PRO A 30 5.14 -2.28 -4.71
CA PRO A 30 5.12 -2.64 -3.28
C PRO A 30 3.91 -2.09 -2.52
N VAL A 31 3.63 -0.81 -2.76
CA VAL A 31 2.52 -0.04 -2.20
C VAL A 31 1.91 0.81 -3.30
N VAL A 32 0.59 0.94 -3.30
CA VAL A 32 -0.15 1.82 -4.21
C VAL A 32 -1.04 2.74 -3.40
N GLU A 33 -0.91 4.03 -3.69
CA GLU A 33 -1.72 5.10 -3.11
C GLU A 33 -2.62 5.71 -4.18
N ASP A 34 -3.91 5.82 -3.84
CA ASP A 34 -4.94 6.45 -4.65
C ASP A 34 -5.83 7.24 -3.68
N GLY A 35 -5.60 8.54 -3.52
CA GLY A 35 -6.34 9.35 -2.55
C GLY A 35 -6.25 8.78 -1.13
N ASN A 36 -7.40 8.36 -0.58
CA ASN A 36 -7.50 7.74 0.75
C ASN A 36 -7.35 6.21 0.76
N LEU A 37 -7.08 5.58 -0.39
CA LEU A 37 -6.83 4.15 -0.50
C LEU A 37 -5.31 3.93 -0.52
N ILE A 38 -4.81 3.20 0.46
CA ILE A 38 -3.44 2.69 0.50
C ILE A 38 -3.54 1.18 0.50
N SER A 39 -2.82 0.54 -0.43
CA SER A 39 -2.84 -0.92 -0.61
C SER A 39 -1.43 -1.47 -0.75
N GLY A 40 -1.18 -2.69 -0.26
CA GLY A 40 0.14 -3.32 -0.25
C GLY A 40 0.18 -4.67 -0.97
N LYS A 41 1.30 -4.99 -1.61
CA LYS A 41 1.45 -6.16 -2.48
C LYS A 41 1.50 -7.49 -1.72
N GLY A 42 1.89 -7.47 -0.44
CA GLY A 42 1.90 -8.68 0.39
C GLY A 42 2.95 -8.62 1.49
N LEU A 43 3.15 -9.76 2.15
CA LEU A 43 3.99 -9.86 3.36
C LEU A 43 5.44 -9.40 3.15
N GLY A 44 6.01 -9.60 1.96
CA GLY A 44 7.36 -9.13 1.62
C GLY A 44 7.52 -7.60 1.55
N HIS A 45 6.41 -6.86 1.52
CA HIS A 45 6.35 -5.40 1.45
C HIS A 45 5.61 -4.79 2.65
N VAL A 46 5.51 -5.52 3.76
CA VAL A 46 4.73 -5.06 4.93
C VAL A 46 5.32 -3.80 5.56
N PHE A 47 6.65 -3.68 5.58
CA PHE A 47 7.32 -2.48 6.08
C PHE A 47 7.13 -1.30 5.14
N ASP A 48 7.27 -1.48 3.82
CA ASP A 48 6.92 -0.44 2.83
C ASP A 48 5.51 0.11 3.08
N PHE A 49 4.54 -0.79 3.29
CA PHE A 49 3.14 -0.43 3.55
C PHE A 49 2.97 0.31 4.89
N ALA A 50 3.56 -0.20 5.97
CA ALA A 50 3.43 0.39 7.30
C ALA A 50 4.09 1.76 7.40
N LEU A 51 5.27 1.93 6.79
CA LEU A 51 5.99 3.20 6.75
C LEU A 51 5.24 4.23 5.89
N THR A 52 4.74 3.83 4.72
CA THR A 52 3.89 4.70 3.87
C THR A 52 2.64 5.16 4.62
N LEU A 53 1.93 4.23 5.27
CA LEU A 53 0.75 4.56 6.07
C LEU A 53 1.07 5.55 7.21
N SER A 54 2.17 5.31 7.92
CA SER A 54 2.60 6.17 9.03
C SER A 54 2.91 7.58 8.56
N ALA A 55 3.63 7.73 7.43
CA ALA A 55 3.94 9.02 6.82
C ALA A 55 2.67 9.80 6.46
N ARG A 56 1.66 9.12 5.89
CA ARG A 56 0.37 9.75 5.54
C ARG A 56 -0.44 10.17 6.77
N LEU A 57 -0.40 9.40 7.84
CA LEU A 57 -1.12 9.72 9.08
C LEU A 57 -0.45 10.87 9.85
N LEU A 58 0.88 10.93 9.82
CA LEU A 58 1.64 12.00 10.48
C LEU A 58 1.69 13.28 9.65
N GLY A 59 1.58 13.17 8.33
CA GLY A 59 1.87 14.27 7.41
C GLY A 59 3.36 14.65 7.42
N ASP A 60 4.22 13.75 7.89
CA ASP A 60 5.65 13.94 8.08
C ASP A 60 6.40 12.62 7.92
N ASP A 61 7.44 12.66 7.10
CA ASP A 61 8.29 11.51 6.77
C ASP A 61 9.48 11.38 7.73
N ALA A 62 9.85 12.43 8.46
CA ALA A 62 11.01 12.43 9.36
C ALA A 62 10.95 11.33 10.44
N PRO A 63 9.89 11.24 11.27
CA PRO A 63 9.78 10.18 12.28
C PRO A 63 9.70 8.78 11.67
N VAL A 64 9.17 8.65 10.45
CA VAL A 64 9.08 7.38 9.73
C VAL A 64 10.45 6.92 9.25
N ARG A 65 11.27 7.85 8.73
CA ARG A 65 12.65 7.57 8.33
C ARG A 65 13.50 7.16 9.53
N GLU A 66 13.39 7.90 10.64
CA GLU A 66 14.05 7.51 11.89
C GLU A 66 13.64 6.11 12.32
N GLN A 67 12.34 5.79 12.28
CA GLN A 67 11.86 4.45 12.64
C GLN A 67 12.40 3.36 11.69
N ALA A 68 12.48 3.63 10.39
CA ALA A 68 13.04 2.70 9.40
C ALA A 68 14.52 2.42 9.67
N GLU A 69 15.31 3.46 9.97
CA GLU A 69 16.72 3.35 10.35
C GLU A 69 16.91 2.51 11.63
N HIS A 70 16.06 2.71 12.66
CA HIS A 70 16.13 1.97 13.91
C HIS A 70 15.88 0.46 13.75
N ILE A 71 15.16 0.05 12.71
CA ILE A 71 14.89 -1.36 12.41
C ILE A 71 15.76 -1.91 11.27
N TYR A 72 16.76 -1.14 10.82
CA TYR A 72 17.66 -1.49 9.72
C TYR A 72 16.92 -1.77 8.40
N TYR A 73 15.79 -1.11 8.19
CA TYR A 73 15.03 -1.21 6.95
C TYR A 73 15.64 -0.25 5.91
N PRO A 74 15.92 -0.74 4.68
CA PRO A 74 16.60 0.04 3.64
C PRO A 74 15.75 1.19 3.08
#